data_AF-A0A399SEL9-F1
#
_entry.id   AF-A0A399SEL9-F1
#
_cell.length_a   1.000
_cell.length_b   1.000
_cell.length_c   1.000
_cell.angle_alpha   90.00
_cell.angle_beta   90.00
_cell.angle_gamma   90.00
#
_symmetry.space_group_name_H-M   'P 1'
#
loop_
_entity.id
_entity.type
_entity.pdbx_description
1 polymer ?
#
loop_
_entity_poly.entity_id
_entity_poly.type
_entity_poly.pdbx_seq_one_letter_code
_entity_poly.pdbx_strand_id
1 'polypeptide(L)'
;MVPGSRSKWPILIPVSSAAAGMFHTKKTTVHALRRLVSGALLSIALLLMSAICFGQEVEQLFWSETPLQAQDYTLMPDNIDTGKLGVFTYTHVSYKYTFVRPGSILHMKMVVTAGFIKEKSWIKAHAMKDKNALAHEQLHFDLTELYARKLTKAFAEAKPTDNFKEAFDAVFQQVFNELKEQQQQYDLETDHGFRGKKQQYWHNHVKNELNAHAAWADKVLVYNVDRSQAS
;
A
#
# COMPACT_ATOMS: atom_id res chain seq x y z
N MET A 1 76.70 -15.97 -26.16
CA MET A 1 77.95 -16.76 -26.19
C MET A 1 77.99 -17.65 -24.93
N VAL A 2 78.17 -18.97 -25.09
CA VAL A 2 78.96 -19.96 -24.30
C VAL A 2 79.47 -19.58 -22.86
N PRO A 3 79.61 -20.47 -21.83
CA PRO A 3 78.86 -21.68 -21.38
C PRO A 3 78.74 -21.93 -19.82
N GLY A 4 78.07 -23.03 -19.41
CA GLY A 4 78.45 -23.93 -18.27
C GLY A 4 78.05 -23.58 -16.80
N SER A 5 78.16 -24.46 -15.77
CA SER A 5 78.20 -25.95 -15.67
C SER A 5 78.24 -26.45 -14.18
N ARG A 6 77.33 -27.37 -13.77
CA ARG A 6 77.43 -28.44 -12.71
C ARG A 6 77.64 -28.15 -11.19
N SER A 7 76.60 -28.45 -10.39
CA SER A 7 76.49 -29.29 -9.16
C SER A 7 77.65 -29.57 -8.16
N LYS A 8 77.37 -29.53 -6.82
CA LYS A 8 77.26 -30.71 -5.90
C LYS A 8 76.96 -30.39 -4.40
N TRP A 9 76.47 -31.41 -3.67
CA TRP A 9 76.02 -31.54 -2.24
C TRP A 9 77.20 -31.77 -1.22
N PRO A 10 77.08 -32.11 0.11
CA PRO A 10 75.93 -32.72 0.87
C PRO A 10 75.76 -32.57 2.44
N ILE A 11 74.69 -33.22 2.98
CA ILE A 11 74.55 -33.96 4.28
C ILE A 11 74.13 -33.27 5.63
N LEU A 12 73.65 -34.13 6.57
CA LEU A 12 72.77 -33.96 7.77
C LEU A 12 73.49 -34.52 9.07
N ILE A 13 72.94 -34.69 10.31
CA ILE A 13 71.53 -34.84 10.78
C ILE A 13 71.16 -34.17 12.15
N PRO A 14 71.48 -34.69 13.38
CA PRO A 14 70.42 -34.77 14.41
C PRO A 14 70.69 -34.12 15.78
N VAL A 15 69.65 -34.01 16.64
CA VAL A 15 69.53 -34.52 18.05
C VAL A 15 68.26 -33.96 18.75
N SER A 16 67.89 -34.52 19.92
CA SER A 16 66.58 -34.51 20.60
C SER A 16 66.53 -33.72 21.93
N SER A 17 65.30 -33.42 22.42
CA SER A 17 64.84 -33.51 23.84
C SER A 17 64.38 -32.25 24.62
N ALA A 18 63.06 -32.22 24.92
CA ALA A 18 62.35 -31.86 26.18
C ALA A 18 62.35 -30.44 26.83
N ALA A 19 61.12 -29.90 27.06
CA ALA A 19 60.51 -29.60 28.39
C ALA A 19 59.78 -28.23 28.61
N ALA A 20 58.63 -28.32 29.32
CA ALA A 20 57.96 -27.34 30.21
C ALA A 20 57.19 -26.09 29.67
N GLY A 21 56.05 -25.78 30.33
CA GLY A 21 55.39 -24.45 30.29
C GLY A 21 53.85 -24.42 30.42
N MET A 22 53.30 -24.26 31.64
CA MET A 22 51.84 -24.22 31.90
C MET A 22 51.37 -22.88 32.52
N PHE A 23 50.90 -21.93 31.69
CA PHE A 23 50.33 -20.64 32.13
C PHE A 23 49.41 -20.02 31.05
N HIS A 24 48.14 -20.46 30.89
CA HIS A 24 47.30 -19.95 29.77
C HIS A 24 45.76 -19.93 29.95
N THR A 25 45.21 -19.84 31.17
CA THR A 25 43.75 -20.07 31.39
C THR A 25 42.88 -18.88 31.84
N LYS A 26 43.42 -17.75 32.33
CA LYS A 26 42.57 -16.61 32.78
C LYS A 26 42.20 -15.61 31.69
N LYS A 27 43.07 -15.36 30.70
CA LYS A 27 42.80 -14.39 29.62
C LYS A 27 41.71 -14.89 28.67
N THR A 28 41.65 -16.20 28.40
CA THR A 28 40.68 -16.82 27.49
C THR A 28 39.24 -16.62 27.96
N THR A 29 38.95 -16.81 29.24
CA THR A 29 37.60 -16.69 29.81
C THR A 29 37.02 -15.27 29.70
N VAL A 30 37.83 -14.23 29.93
CA VAL A 30 37.39 -12.82 29.80
C VAL A 30 37.09 -12.45 28.35
N HIS A 31 37.89 -12.97 27.39
CA HIS A 31 37.62 -12.77 25.96
C HIS A 31 36.39 -13.55 25.49
N ALA A 32 36.15 -14.77 26.00
CA ALA A 32 34.95 -15.53 25.74
C ALA A 32 33.69 -14.82 26.27
N LEU A 33 33.72 -14.33 27.51
CA LEU A 33 32.60 -13.59 28.10
C LEU A 33 32.30 -12.28 27.34
N ARG A 34 33.33 -11.52 26.95
CA ARG A 34 33.15 -10.33 26.10
C ARG A 34 32.51 -10.68 24.76
N ARG A 35 32.96 -11.75 24.09
CA ARG A 35 32.36 -12.22 22.82
C ARG A 35 30.90 -12.64 22.99
N LEU A 36 30.55 -13.32 24.08
CA LEU A 36 29.17 -13.71 24.40
C LEU A 36 28.26 -12.49 24.65
N VAL A 37 28.71 -11.51 25.44
CA VAL A 37 27.95 -10.28 25.71
C VAL A 37 27.79 -9.43 24.45
N SER A 38 28.84 -9.26 23.65
CA SER A 38 28.74 -8.56 22.35
C SER A 38 27.82 -9.28 21.36
N GLY A 39 27.84 -10.61 21.33
CA GLY A 39 26.93 -11.42 20.51
C GLY A 39 25.47 -11.25 20.94
N ALA A 40 25.20 -11.28 22.25
CA ALA A 40 23.86 -11.07 22.79
C ALA A 40 23.31 -9.66 22.48
N LEU A 41 24.13 -8.61 22.64
CA LEU A 41 23.74 -7.24 22.31
C LEU A 41 23.45 -7.06 20.81
N LEU A 42 24.25 -7.69 19.94
CA LEU A 42 24.02 -7.66 18.49
C LEU A 42 22.72 -8.39 18.11
N SER A 43 22.44 -9.55 18.73
CA SER A 43 21.19 -10.30 18.53
C SER A 43 19.96 -9.53 19.01
N ILE A 44 20.05 -8.82 20.14
CA ILE A 44 18.98 -7.96 20.65
C ILE A 44 18.76 -6.78 19.69
N ALA A 45 19.82 -6.14 19.18
CA ALA A 45 19.70 -5.07 18.19
C ALA A 45 19.06 -5.55 16.87
N LEU A 46 19.39 -6.75 16.40
CA LEU A 46 18.76 -7.37 15.23
C LEU A 46 17.27 -7.69 15.44
N LEU A 47 16.90 -8.19 16.63
CA LEU A 47 15.51 -8.41 17.00
C LEU A 47 14.71 -7.10 17.09
N LEU A 48 15.29 -6.04 17.64
CA LEU A 48 14.67 -4.71 17.69
C LEU A 48 14.54 -4.07 16.30
N MET A 49 15.52 -4.25 15.41
CA MET A 49 15.42 -3.81 14.01
C MET A 49 14.34 -4.57 13.24
N SER A 50 14.17 -5.88 13.49
CA SER A 50 13.06 -6.65 12.89
C SER A 50 11.69 -6.18 13.38
N ALA A 51 11.59 -5.73 14.64
CA ALA A 51 10.37 -5.16 15.22
C ALA A 51 9.95 -3.81 14.60
N ILE A 52 10.89 -3.06 14.00
CA ILE A 52 10.60 -1.79 13.31
C ILE A 52 10.12 -2.02 11.86
N CYS A 53 10.32 -3.21 11.30
CA CYS A 53 9.85 -3.58 9.97
C CYS A 53 8.36 -4.03 9.94
N PHE A 54 7.65 -3.92 11.08
CA PHE A 54 6.24 -4.28 11.18
C PHE A 54 5.35 -3.18 10.59
N GLY A 55 4.98 -3.37 9.32
CA GLY A 55 3.80 -2.82 8.66
C GLY A 55 3.44 -1.36 9.00
N GLN A 56 3.97 -0.42 8.21
CA GLN A 56 3.35 0.91 8.14
C GLN A 56 1.92 0.74 7.57
N GLU A 57 0.91 0.96 8.41
CA GLU A 57 -0.44 1.19 7.89
C GLU A 57 -0.42 2.48 7.07
N VAL A 58 -0.96 2.42 5.85
CA VAL A 58 -1.13 3.58 4.98
C VAL A 58 -2.15 4.51 5.62
N GLU A 59 -1.79 5.76 5.87
CA GLU A 59 -2.67 6.77 6.46
C GLU A 59 -3.76 7.13 5.45
N GLN A 60 -4.91 6.48 5.61
CA GLN A 60 -6.02 6.55 4.67
C GLN A 60 -7.26 7.19 5.33
N LEU A 61 -7.82 8.19 4.66
CA LEU A 61 -9.15 8.70 4.97
C LEU A 61 -10.19 7.96 4.13
N PHE A 62 -11.32 7.58 4.74
CA PHE A 62 -12.47 7.04 4.01
C PHE A 62 -13.45 8.15 3.68
N TRP A 63 -14.14 8.05 2.54
CA TRP A 63 -15.07 9.10 2.11
C TRP A 63 -16.19 9.33 3.12
N SER A 64 -16.50 10.60 3.36
CA SER A 64 -17.61 11.05 4.20
C SER A 64 -18.14 12.39 3.68
N GLU A 65 -19.28 12.84 4.22
CA GLU A 65 -19.82 14.18 3.94
C GLU A 65 -18.89 15.33 4.43
N THR A 66 -17.81 15.04 5.17
CA THR A 66 -16.77 16.01 5.54
C THR A 66 -15.76 16.12 4.38
N PRO A 67 -15.61 17.29 3.73
CA PRO A 67 -14.66 17.46 2.64
C PRO A 67 -13.21 17.35 3.11
N LEU A 68 -12.32 16.93 2.20
CA LEU A 68 -10.88 16.98 2.38
C LEU A 68 -10.43 18.42 2.67
N GLN A 69 -9.54 18.56 3.64
CA GLN A 69 -8.91 19.83 4.02
C GLN A 69 -7.49 19.89 3.46
N ALA A 70 -6.94 21.09 3.27
CA ALA A 70 -5.56 21.26 2.79
C ALA A 70 -4.51 20.59 3.70
N GLN A 71 -4.85 20.34 4.98
CA GLN A 71 -4.02 19.66 5.97
C GLN A 71 -4.00 18.13 5.83
N ASP A 72 -4.93 17.56 5.05
CA ASP A 72 -4.98 16.12 4.76
C ASP A 72 -3.95 15.71 3.70
N TYR A 73 -3.33 16.68 3.00
CA TYR A 73 -2.36 16.46 1.94
C TYR A 73 -0.92 16.57 2.46
N THR A 74 -0.01 15.79 1.88
CA THR A 74 1.43 15.93 2.14
C THR A 74 1.96 17.21 1.49
N LEU A 75 2.67 18.06 2.25
CA LEU A 75 3.26 19.29 1.68
C LEU A 75 4.40 18.92 0.71
N MET A 76 4.22 19.23 -0.58
CA MET A 76 5.22 19.05 -1.61
C MET A 76 6.27 20.17 -1.55
N PRO A 77 7.57 19.86 -1.50
CA PRO A 77 8.63 20.88 -1.58
C PRO A 77 8.54 21.71 -2.87
N ASP A 78 8.66 23.04 -2.76
CA ASP A 78 8.49 23.96 -3.89
C ASP A 78 9.53 23.77 -5.02
N ASN A 79 10.66 23.11 -4.75
CA ASN A 79 11.69 22.78 -5.74
C ASN A 79 11.36 21.55 -6.60
N ILE A 80 10.25 20.85 -6.36
CA ILE A 80 9.77 19.76 -7.21
C ILE A 80 8.86 20.35 -8.30
N ASP A 81 9.21 20.12 -9.56
CA ASP A 81 8.35 20.48 -10.69
C ASP A 81 7.13 19.55 -10.74
N THR A 82 5.95 20.16 -10.87
CA THR A 82 4.64 19.49 -10.98
C THR A 82 3.84 20.04 -12.17
N GLY A 83 4.50 20.75 -13.08
CA GLY A 83 3.87 21.49 -14.15
C GLY A 83 2.88 22.52 -13.60
N LYS A 84 1.66 22.52 -14.14
CA LYS A 84 0.58 23.43 -13.73
C LYS A 84 -0.20 23.00 -12.47
N LEU A 85 0.08 21.82 -11.91
CA LEU A 85 -0.69 21.26 -10.79
C LEU A 85 -0.14 21.79 -9.46
N GLY A 86 -1.00 22.49 -8.70
CA GLY A 86 -0.70 22.96 -7.35
C GLY A 86 -1.02 21.94 -6.24
N VAL A 87 -1.83 20.94 -6.55
CA VAL A 87 -2.31 19.89 -5.63
C VAL A 87 -2.63 18.63 -6.45
N PHE A 88 -2.70 17.47 -5.79
CA PHE A 88 -3.08 16.19 -6.40
C PHE A 88 -3.61 15.22 -5.34
N THR A 89 -4.66 14.49 -5.69
CA THR A 89 -5.36 13.51 -4.84
C THR A 89 -5.15 12.10 -5.38
N TYR A 90 -4.70 11.20 -4.52
CA TYR A 90 -4.67 9.77 -4.82
C TYR A 90 -5.81 9.07 -4.09
N THR A 91 -6.75 8.53 -4.86
CA THR A 91 -7.91 7.80 -4.34
C THR A 91 -7.96 6.36 -4.86
N HIS A 92 -8.76 5.52 -4.19
CA HIS A 92 -9.07 4.17 -4.68
C HIS A 92 -10.42 3.66 -4.17
N VAL A 93 -11.02 2.75 -4.94
CA VAL A 93 -12.09 1.88 -4.47
C VAL A 93 -11.49 0.54 -4.07
N SER A 94 -11.86 0.02 -2.91
CA SER A 94 -11.49 -1.34 -2.49
C SER A 94 -12.65 -2.03 -1.78
N TYR A 95 -12.64 -3.37 -1.78
CA TYR A 95 -13.62 -4.17 -1.06
C TYR A 95 -12.93 -5.24 -0.22
N LYS A 96 -13.58 -5.63 0.88
CA LYS A 96 -13.19 -6.75 1.75
C LYS A 96 -14.43 -7.59 2.03
N TYR A 97 -14.25 -8.90 2.24
CA TYR A 97 -15.34 -9.78 2.63
C TYR A 97 -14.89 -10.80 3.68
N THR A 98 -15.83 -11.23 4.51
CA THR A 98 -15.72 -12.40 5.38
C THR A 98 -16.83 -13.38 5.02
N PHE A 99 -16.57 -14.68 5.15
CA PHE A 99 -17.59 -15.70 4.91
C PHE A 99 -17.42 -16.91 5.82
N VAL A 100 -18.54 -17.57 6.12
CA VAL A 100 -18.59 -18.87 6.79
C VAL A 100 -19.54 -19.81 6.04
N ARG A 101 -19.27 -21.11 6.09
CA ARG A 101 -20.05 -22.15 5.38
C ARG A 101 -20.53 -23.27 6.33
N PRO A 102 -21.54 -23.01 7.19
CA PRO A 102 -22.22 -24.07 7.93
C PRO A 102 -23.10 -24.91 6.98
N GLY A 103 -22.68 -26.13 6.67
CA GLY A 103 -23.43 -27.03 5.78
C GLY A 103 -23.55 -26.46 4.36
N SER A 104 -24.77 -26.41 3.82
CA SER A 104 -25.07 -25.85 2.49
C SER A 104 -25.10 -24.32 2.45
N ILE A 105 -25.25 -23.64 3.59
CA ILE A 105 -25.51 -22.20 3.62
C ILE A 105 -24.20 -21.42 3.54
N LEU A 106 -24.13 -20.45 2.62
CA LEU A 106 -23.10 -19.41 2.61
C LEU A 106 -23.62 -18.19 3.37
N HIS A 107 -22.97 -17.85 4.49
CA HIS A 107 -23.10 -16.53 5.08
C HIS A 107 -21.88 -15.71 4.70
N MET A 108 -22.07 -14.54 4.11
CA MET A 108 -20.99 -13.65 3.71
C MET A 108 -21.35 -12.20 4.05
N LYS A 109 -20.39 -11.47 4.62
CA LYS A 109 -20.45 -10.01 4.75
C LYS A 109 -19.39 -9.41 3.84
N MET A 110 -19.77 -8.45 3.02
CA MET A 110 -18.89 -7.67 2.16
C MET A 110 -18.99 -6.20 2.53
N VAL A 111 -17.86 -5.49 2.46
CA VAL A 111 -17.76 -4.06 2.72
C VAL A 111 -16.97 -3.43 1.58
N VAL A 112 -17.52 -2.42 0.93
CA VAL A 112 -16.87 -1.61 -0.10
C VAL A 112 -16.48 -0.25 0.50
N THR A 113 -15.36 0.30 0.05
CA THR A 113 -14.81 1.55 0.58
C THR A 113 -14.26 2.42 -0.54
N ALA A 114 -14.44 3.74 -0.41
CA ALA A 114 -13.72 4.76 -1.16
C ALA A 114 -12.67 5.38 -0.22
N GLY A 115 -11.40 5.37 -0.62
CA GLY A 115 -10.27 5.80 0.19
C GLY A 115 -9.43 6.89 -0.47
N PHE A 116 -8.92 7.81 0.34
CA PHE A 116 -7.92 8.83 0.02
C PHE A 116 -6.61 8.45 0.70
N ILE A 117 -5.49 8.39 -0.04
CA ILE A 117 -4.17 8.00 0.49
C ILE A 117 -3.31 9.24 0.69
N LYS A 118 -3.02 9.59 1.95
CA LYS A 118 -2.35 10.84 2.32
C LYS A 118 -0.90 10.92 1.87
N GLU A 119 -0.14 9.83 1.91
CA GLU A 119 1.27 9.80 1.50
C GLU A 119 1.48 9.87 -0.02
N LYS A 120 0.39 9.66 -0.79
CA LYS A 120 0.37 9.78 -2.26
C LYS A 120 -0.33 11.06 -2.74
N SER A 121 -1.03 11.75 -1.85
CA SER A 121 -1.76 12.98 -2.13
C SER A 121 -0.94 14.17 -1.63
N TRP A 122 -0.75 15.18 -2.45
CA TRP A 122 0.19 16.26 -2.15
C TRP A 122 -0.34 17.64 -2.51
N ILE A 123 0.20 18.66 -1.85
CA ILE A 123 -0.17 20.07 -2.05
C ILE A 123 1.06 20.97 -2.00
N LYS A 124 1.13 21.97 -2.88
CA LYS A 124 2.14 23.05 -2.82
C LYS A 124 1.65 24.19 -1.93
N ALA A 125 2.58 24.91 -1.30
CA ALA A 125 2.25 25.93 -0.30
C ALA A 125 1.30 27.03 -0.85
N HIS A 126 1.44 27.40 -2.12
CA HIS A 126 0.58 28.39 -2.76
C HIS A 126 -0.86 27.89 -3.00
N ALA A 127 -1.05 26.57 -3.18
CA ALA A 127 -2.35 25.95 -3.47
C ALA A 127 -3.18 25.67 -2.21
N MET A 128 -2.60 25.73 -1.00
CA MET A 128 -3.31 25.51 0.27
C MET A 128 -4.51 26.43 0.51
N LYS A 129 -4.63 27.54 -0.23
CA LYS A 129 -5.75 28.49 -0.18
C LYS A 129 -6.53 28.56 -1.50
N ASP A 130 -6.13 27.79 -2.52
CA ASP A 130 -6.83 27.73 -3.80
C ASP A 130 -8.07 26.82 -3.66
N LYS A 131 -9.21 27.46 -3.47
CA LYS A 131 -10.51 26.77 -3.35
C LYS A 131 -10.94 26.07 -4.64
N ASN A 132 -10.49 26.53 -5.81
CA ASN A 132 -10.87 25.90 -7.08
C ASN A 132 -10.08 24.61 -7.30
N ALA A 133 -8.78 24.65 -7.02
CA ALA A 133 -7.92 23.47 -7.05
C ALA A 133 -8.37 22.43 -6.00
N LEU A 134 -8.56 22.84 -4.73
CA LEU A 134 -9.07 21.92 -3.69
C LEU A 134 -10.46 21.35 -4.01
N ALA A 135 -11.33 22.10 -4.69
CA ALA A 135 -12.62 21.58 -5.16
C ALA A 135 -12.48 20.61 -6.34
N HIS A 136 -11.48 20.79 -7.21
CA HIS A 136 -11.18 19.86 -8.31
C HIS A 136 -10.77 18.49 -7.73
N GLU A 137 -9.85 18.54 -6.79
CA GLU A 137 -9.34 17.40 -6.04
C GLU A 137 -10.40 16.67 -5.22
N GLN A 138 -11.30 17.39 -4.53
CA GLN A 138 -12.44 16.78 -3.83
C GLN A 138 -13.32 15.97 -4.79
N LEU A 139 -13.52 16.40 -6.03
CA LEU A 139 -14.38 15.66 -6.96
C LEU A 139 -13.77 14.30 -7.36
N HIS A 140 -12.44 14.16 -7.41
CA HIS A 140 -11.84 12.84 -7.60
C HIS A 140 -12.23 11.87 -6.47
N PHE A 141 -12.35 12.36 -5.24
CA PHE A 141 -12.82 11.56 -4.11
C PHE A 141 -14.33 11.30 -4.16
N ASP A 142 -15.14 12.27 -4.60
CA ASP A 142 -16.59 12.08 -4.80
C ASP A 142 -16.90 11.10 -5.93
N LEU A 143 -16.12 11.11 -7.02
CA LEU A 143 -16.15 10.09 -8.07
C LEU A 143 -15.80 8.71 -7.51
N THR A 144 -14.80 8.63 -6.63
CA THR A 144 -14.40 7.38 -5.98
C THR A 144 -15.53 6.81 -5.11
N GLU A 145 -16.23 7.65 -4.34
CA GLU A 145 -17.44 7.25 -3.60
C GLU A 145 -18.59 6.83 -4.52
N LEU A 146 -18.85 7.57 -5.60
CA LEU A 146 -19.87 7.20 -6.57
C LEU A 146 -19.61 5.80 -7.14
N TYR A 147 -18.37 5.52 -7.51
CA TYR A 147 -17.97 4.22 -8.03
C TYR A 147 -17.93 3.12 -6.96
N ALA A 148 -17.69 3.44 -5.69
CA ALA A 148 -17.89 2.52 -4.57
C ALA A 148 -19.39 2.16 -4.38
N ARG A 149 -20.32 3.11 -4.55
CA ARG A 149 -21.77 2.85 -4.55
C ARG A 149 -22.21 2.02 -5.76
N LYS A 150 -21.70 2.32 -6.96
CA LYS A 150 -21.93 1.53 -8.18
C LYS A 150 -21.42 0.09 -8.04
N LEU A 151 -20.24 -0.09 -7.45
CA LEU A 151 -19.68 -1.41 -7.15
C LEU A 151 -20.55 -2.20 -6.16
N THR A 152 -21.02 -1.55 -5.09
CA THR A 152 -21.92 -2.17 -4.12
C THR A 152 -23.21 -2.64 -4.79
N LYS A 153 -23.83 -1.82 -5.64
CA LYS A 153 -24.98 -2.21 -6.46
C LYS A 153 -24.67 -3.44 -7.34
N ALA A 154 -23.58 -3.40 -8.09
CA ALA A 154 -23.21 -4.46 -9.02
C ALA A 154 -22.94 -5.81 -8.31
N PHE A 155 -22.31 -5.78 -7.13
CA PHE A 155 -22.14 -6.98 -6.30
C PHE A 155 -23.48 -7.56 -5.81
N ALA A 156 -24.41 -6.70 -5.37
CA ALA A 156 -25.73 -7.12 -4.93
C ALA A 156 -26.55 -7.78 -6.06
N GLU A 157 -26.41 -7.27 -7.29
CA GLU A 157 -27.05 -7.82 -8.50
C GLU A 157 -26.41 -9.15 -8.94
N ALA A 158 -25.08 -9.27 -8.88
CA ALA A 158 -24.34 -10.46 -9.32
C ALA A 158 -24.64 -11.72 -8.49
N LYS A 159 -24.78 -11.57 -7.16
CA LYS A 159 -24.89 -12.64 -6.14
C LYS A 159 -23.69 -13.60 -6.08
N PRO A 160 -23.31 -14.12 -4.89
CA PRO A 160 -22.19 -15.05 -4.78
C PRO A 160 -22.57 -16.46 -5.29
N THR A 161 -21.87 -16.90 -6.33
CA THR A 161 -21.88 -18.29 -6.83
C THR A 161 -20.79 -19.13 -6.15
N ASP A 162 -20.56 -20.39 -6.57
CA ASP A 162 -19.45 -21.17 -6.01
C ASP A 162 -18.07 -20.55 -6.33
N ASN A 163 -17.94 -19.92 -7.51
CA ASN A 163 -16.79 -19.12 -7.95
C ASN A 163 -17.05 -17.61 -7.72
N PHE A 164 -17.67 -17.26 -6.60
CA PHE A 164 -17.97 -15.85 -6.27
C PHE A 164 -16.72 -14.96 -6.29
N LYS A 165 -15.54 -15.51 -6.01
CA LYS A 165 -14.29 -14.75 -5.99
C LYS A 165 -13.96 -14.24 -7.39
N GLU A 166 -13.93 -15.12 -8.38
CA GLU A 166 -13.64 -14.79 -9.78
C GLU A 166 -14.73 -13.87 -10.35
N ALA A 167 -16.00 -14.11 -9.99
CA ALA A 167 -17.12 -13.26 -10.40
C ALA A 167 -17.02 -11.84 -9.81
N PHE A 168 -16.71 -11.71 -8.51
CA PHE A 168 -16.54 -10.40 -7.86
C PHE A 168 -15.25 -9.71 -8.30
N ASP A 169 -14.15 -10.44 -8.53
CA ASP A 169 -12.93 -9.87 -9.12
C ASP A 169 -13.24 -9.28 -10.51
N ALA A 170 -14.02 -9.96 -11.36
CA ALA A 170 -14.42 -9.45 -12.67
C ALA A 170 -15.32 -8.19 -12.57
N VAL A 171 -16.34 -8.21 -11.72
CA VAL A 171 -17.21 -7.05 -11.45
C VAL A 171 -16.41 -5.86 -10.92
N PHE A 172 -15.47 -6.10 -10.00
CA PHE A 172 -14.57 -5.08 -9.49
C PHE A 172 -13.72 -4.45 -10.58
N GLN A 173 -13.08 -5.27 -11.43
CA GLN A 173 -12.23 -4.75 -12.52
C GLN A 173 -13.03 -3.94 -13.54
N GLN A 174 -14.27 -4.31 -13.86
CA GLN A 174 -15.13 -3.50 -14.72
C GLN A 174 -15.37 -2.11 -14.11
N VAL A 175 -15.91 -2.06 -12.89
CA VAL A 175 -16.28 -0.79 -12.23
C VAL A 175 -15.04 0.07 -11.91
N PHE A 176 -13.89 -0.55 -11.65
CA PHE A 176 -12.60 0.14 -11.47
C PHE A 176 -12.08 0.79 -12.76
N ASN A 177 -12.23 0.11 -13.91
CA ASN A 177 -11.87 0.68 -15.21
C ASN A 177 -12.79 1.85 -15.57
N GLU A 178 -14.10 1.72 -15.36
CA GLU A 178 -15.05 2.83 -15.54
C GLU A 178 -14.71 4.05 -14.67
N LEU A 179 -14.34 3.84 -13.39
CA LEU A 179 -13.87 4.93 -12.50
C LEU A 179 -12.61 5.61 -13.07
N LYS A 180 -11.65 4.84 -13.56
CA LYS A 180 -10.41 5.37 -14.15
C LYS A 180 -10.71 6.21 -15.39
N GLU A 181 -11.59 5.75 -16.26
CA GLU A 181 -12.05 6.49 -17.44
C GLU A 181 -12.74 7.79 -17.06
N GLN A 182 -13.63 7.78 -16.06
CA GLN A 182 -14.31 9.00 -15.61
C GLN A 182 -13.39 10.02 -14.96
N GLN A 183 -12.39 9.59 -14.17
CA GLN A 183 -11.39 10.51 -13.61
C GLN A 183 -10.54 11.15 -14.72
N GLN A 184 -10.12 10.37 -15.73
CA GLN A 184 -9.37 10.88 -16.88
C GLN A 184 -10.22 11.83 -17.74
N GLN A 185 -11.51 11.53 -17.94
CA GLN A 185 -12.43 12.41 -18.66
C GLN A 185 -12.67 13.72 -17.91
N TYR A 186 -12.82 13.67 -16.59
CA TYR A 186 -12.97 14.84 -15.74
C TYR A 186 -11.75 15.77 -15.82
N ASP A 187 -10.54 15.23 -15.67
CA ASP A 187 -9.29 15.97 -15.86
C ASP A 187 -9.22 16.63 -17.25
N LEU A 188 -9.49 15.88 -18.32
CA LEU A 188 -9.42 16.37 -19.69
C LEU A 188 -10.47 17.48 -19.99
N GLU A 189 -11.71 17.29 -19.54
CA GLU A 189 -12.78 18.25 -19.80
C GLU A 189 -12.60 19.54 -19.01
N THR A 190 -12.18 19.45 -17.75
CA THR A 190 -11.89 20.60 -16.89
C THR A 190 -10.52 21.23 -17.14
N ASP A 191 -9.67 20.58 -17.95
CA ASP A 191 -8.26 20.94 -18.11
C ASP A 191 -7.52 20.96 -16.75
N HIS A 192 -7.73 19.94 -15.91
CA HIS A 192 -7.29 19.87 -14.51
C HIS A 192 -7.78 21.07 -13.67
N GLY A 193 -9.10 21.28 -13.65
CA GLY A 193 -9.75 22.33 -12.86
C GLY A 193 -9.67 23.76 -13.41
N PHE A 194 -8.87 24.03 -14.45
CA PHE A 194 -8.72 25.37 -15.03
C PHE A 194 -9.96 25.87 -15.81
N ARG A 195 -10.91 25.00 -16.14
CA ARG A 195 -12.19 25.32 -16.82
C ARG A 195 -13.38 25.23 -15.86
N GLY A 196 -13.53 26.25 -15.00
CA GLY A 196 -14.56 26.29 -13.94
C GLY A 196 -16.00 25.96 -14.39
N LYS A 197 -16.44 26.34 -15.60
CA LYS A 197 -17.78 25.96 -16.12
C LYS A 197 -17.94 24.45 -16.31
N LYS A 198 -16.89 23.76 -16.76
CA LYS A 198 -16.89 22.29 -16.89
C LYS A 198 -16.80 21.64 -15.52
N GLN A 199 -15.97 22.16 -14.62
CA GLN A 199 -15.89 21.65 -13.25
C GLN A 199 -17.24 21.76 -12.51
N GLN A 200 -17.96 22.88 -12.66
CA GLN A 200 -19.30 23.05 -12.09
C GLN A 200 -20.33 22.07 -12.68
N TYR A 201 -20.27 21.79 -13.99
CA TYR A 201 -21.10 20.75 -14.60
C TYR A 201 -20.82 19.37 -13.96
N TRP A 202 -19.55 19.02 -13.79
CA TRP A 202 -19.13 17.76 -13.17
C TRP A 202 -19.54 17.65 -11.68
N HIS A 203 -19.39 18.71 -10.88
CA HIS A 203 -19.92 18.74 -9.50
C HIS A 203 -21.43 18.46 -9.45
N ASN A 204 -22.22 19.09 -10.33
CA ASN A 204 -23.66 18.86 -10.39
C ASN A 204 -24.00 17.44 -10.85
N HIS A 205 -23.28 16.91 -11.84
CA HIS A 205 -23.47 15.56 -12.34
C HIS A 205 -23.16 14.50 -11.26
N VAL A 206 -21.97 14.54 -10.65
CA VAL A 206 -21.55 13.59 -9.62
C VAL A 206 -22.46 13.68 -8.38
N LYS A 207 -22.88 14.88 -7.97
CA LYS A 207 -23.85 15.05 -6.87
C LYS A 207 -25.20 14.39 -7.18
N ASN A 208 -25.72 14.54 -8.39
CA ASN A 208 -26.96 13.90 -8.81
C ASN A 208 -26.84 12.37 -8.87
N GLU A 209 -25.71 11.87 -9.39
CA GLU A 209 -25.40 10.44 -9.43
C GLU A 209 -25.24 9.84 -8.02
N LEU A 210 -24.58 10.52 -7.09
CA LEU A 210 -24.46 10.11 -5.69
C LEU A 210 -25.82 9.99 -5.01
N ASN A 211 -26.74 10.93 -5.29
CA ASN A 211 -28.12 10.89 -4.82
C ASN A 211 -28.91 9.73 -5.45
N ALA A 212 -28.76 9.50 -6.76
CA ALA A 212 -29.39 8.37 -7.45
C ALA A 212 -28.94 7.00 -6.92
N HIS A 213 -27.71 6.92 -6.39
CA HIS A 213 -27.14 5.74 -5.76
C HIS A 213 -27.19 5.75 -4.22
N ALA A 214 -27.99 6.64 -3.59
CA ALA A 214 -28.05 6.78 -2.13
C ALA A 214 -28.46 5.49 -1.39
N ALA A 215 -29.22 4.60 -2.03
CA ALA A 215 -29.58 3.28 -1.49
C ALA A 215 -28.38 2.36 -1.23
N TRP A 216 -27.19 2.70 -1.76
CA TRP A 216 -25.95 1.93 -1.63
C TRP A 216 -24.86 2.69 -0.85
N ALA A 217 -25.22 3.76 -0.14
CA ALA A 217 -24.28 4.63 0.56
C ALA A 217 -23.62 3.97 1.79
N ASP A 218 -24.29 2.99 2.43
CA ASP A 218 -23.74 2.21 3.53
C ASP A 218 -22.59 1.28 3.09
N LYS A 219 -22.58 0.89 1.81
CA LYS A 219 -21.55 0.07 1.16
C LYS A 219 -21.30 -1.28 1.84
N VAL A 220 -22.33 -1.83 2.50
CA VAL A 220 -22.29 -3.13 3.18
C VAL A 220 -23.31 -4.08 2.57
N LEU A 221 -22.87 -5.30 2.23
CA LEU A 221 -23.74 -6.36 1.72
C LEU A 221 -23.66 -7.58 2.62
N VAL A 222 -24.81 -8.19 2.88
CA VAL A 222 -24.92 -9.44 3.64
C VAL A 222 -25.66 -10.46 2.77
N TYR A 223 -24.98 -11.55 2.45
CA TYR A 223 -25.52 -12.65 1.66
C TYR A 223 -25.78 -13.85 2.56
N ASN A 224 -26.98 -14.41 2.44
CA ASN A 224 -27.37 -15.68 3.05
C ASN A 224 -27.88 -16.58 1.92
N VAL A 225 -26.99 -17.37 1.31
CA VAL A 225 -27.32 -18.22 0.16
C VAL A 225 -27.45 -19.67 0.64
N ASP A 226 -28.68 -20.18 0.73
CA ASP A 226 -28.91 -21.61 0.92
C ASP A 226 -28.73 -22.35 -0.40
N ARG A 227 -27.74 -23.24 -0.44
CA ARG A 227 -27.44 -24.08 -1.62
C ARG A 227 -28.15 -25.42 -1.62
N SER A 228 -29.05 -25.70 -0.67
CA SER A 228 -29.94 -26.87 -0.73
C SER A 228 -30.96 -26.80 -1.87
N GLN A 229 -31.20 -25.60 -2.40
CA GLN A 229 -32.17 -25.29 -3.46
C GLN A 229 -31.54 -24.98 -4.83
N ALA A 230 -30.21 -25.11 -4.96
CA ALA A 230 -29.49 -24.87 -6.20
C ALA A 230 -29.35 -26.19 -6.99
N SER A 231 -30.38 -26.51 -7.79
CA SER A 231 -30.44 -27.65 -8.72
C SER A 231 -29.97 -27.28 -10.12
#